data_AF-A0A6A8N043-F1
#
_entry.id   AF-A0A6A8N043-F1
#
_cell.length_a   1.000
_cell.length_b   1.000
_cell.length_c   1.000
_cell.angle_alpha   90.00
_cell.angle_beta   90.00
_cell.angle_gamma   90.00
#
_symmetry.space_group_name_H-M   'P 1'
#
loop_
_entity.id
_entity.type
_entity.pdbx_description
1 polymer ?
#
loop_
_entity_poly.entity_id
_entity_poly.type
_entity_poly.pdbx_seq_one_letter_code
_entity_poly.pdbx_strand_id
1 'polypeptide(L)'
;MSSTTENTSLRNDVRKLADLLGQTLARQEGEELLSLVEAVRLSVREGKQDEVLSKLTDSQTVSLVRAFSNYFNLANVAEQVDRTKVLAEQRETIGSWISRTIDRILKVQEATKDFDKKELQEWLDNFSVRPVFTAHPTEAARRSVLSKMTTIAQLLEQPDSPTKSERLAETIDLLWQTDELRLGRPEPLDEAVNSI
;
A
#
# COMPACT_ATOMS: atom_id res chain seq x y z
N MET A 1 -23.11 -9.79 4.11
CA MET A 1 -22.95 -8.78 5.18
C MET A 1 -21.48 -8.46 5.48
N SER A 2 -20.52 -9.35 5.17
CA SER A 2 -19.07 -9.10 5.36
C SER A 2 -18.51 -8.01 4.43
N SER A 3 -18.84 -8.05 3.13
CA SER A 3 -18.25 -7.14 2.12
C SER A 3 -18.55 -5.66 2.32
N THR A 4 -19.69 -5.30 2.90
CA THR A 4 -20.06 -3.90 3.17
C THR A 4 -19.31 -3.34 4.38
N THR A 5 -19.08 -4.17 5.41
CA THR A 5 -18.31 -3.82 6.61
C THR A 5 -16.81 -3.80 6.31
N GLU A 6 -16.31 -4.74 5.50
CA GLU A 6 -14.93 -4.77 4.97
C GLU A 6 -14.60 -3.47 4.22
N ASN A 7 -15.48 -3.02 3.32
CA ASN A 7 -15.30 -1.74 2.64
C ASN A 7 -15.35 -0.53 3.61
N THR A 8 -16.01 -0.67 4.76
CA THR A 8 -16.14 0.42 5.75
C THR A 8 -14.86 0.60 6.55
N SER A 9 -14.20 -0.48 6.98
CA SER A 9 -12.94 -0.41 7.72
C SER A 9 -11.84 0.25 6.88
N LEU A 10 -11.63 -0.24 5.66
CA LEU A 10 -10.66 0.34 4.73
C LEU A 10 -10.93 1.83 4.46
N ARG A 11 -12.19 2.20 4.20
CA ARG A 11 -12.55 3.60 3.97
C ARG A 11 -12.27 4.50 5.18
N ASN A 12 -12.45 3.98 6.39
CA ASN A 12 -12.15 4.71 7.61
C ASN A 12 -10.64 4.92 7.77
N ASP A 13 -9.83 3.89 7.54
CA ASP A 13 -8.36 3.99 7.59
C ASP A 13 -7.83 4.97 6.53
N VAL A 14 -8.29 4.86 5.28
CA VAL A 14 -7.92 5.80 4.21
C VAL A 14 -8.32 7.24 4.55
N ARG A 15 -9.53 7.45 5.09
CA ARG A 15 -9.98 8.79 5.50
C ARG A 15 -9.11 9.33 6.63
N LYS A 16 -8.83 8.53 7.66
CA LYS A 16 -7.98 8.94 8.80
C LYS A 16 -6.58 9.35 8.34
N LEU A 17 -5.94 8.58 7.46
CA LEU A 17 -4.64 8.92 6.92
C LEU A 17 -4.68 10.18 6.03
N ALA A 18 -5.74 10.33 5.23
CA ALA A 18 -5.94 11.53 4.41
C ALA A 18 -6.13 12.79 5.26
N ASP A 19 -6.89 12.71 6.35
CA ASP A 19 -7.12 13.81 7.27
C ASP A 19 -5.80 14.22 7.97
N LEU A 20 -5.00 13.23 8.42
CA LEU A 20 -3.69 13.49 9.02
C LEU A 20 -2.69 14.08 8.01
N LEU A 21 -2.73 13.64 6.75
CA LEU A 21 -1.95 14.25 5.68
C LEU A 21 -2.40 15.69 5.43
N GLY A 22 -3.70 15.96 5.38
CA GLY A 22 -4.22 17.33 5.22
C GLY A 22 -3.74 18.27 6.31
N GLN A 23 -3.78 17.82 7.57
CA GLN A 23 -3.23 18.56 8.71
C GLN A 23 -1.72 18.78 8.60
N THR A 24 -0.97 17.79 8.09
CA THR A 24 0.47 17.90 7.82
C THR A 24 0.76 18.97 6.77
N LEU A 25 0.00 18.98 5.67
CA LEU A 25 0.13 19.99 4.60
C LEU A 25 -0.15 21.40 5.15
N ALA A 26 -1.24 21.57 5.90
CA ALA A 26 -1.59 22.85 6.50
C ALA A 26 -0.52 23.36 7.49
N ARG A 27 0.06 22.47 8.30
CA ARG A 27 1.13 22.83 9.25
C ARG A 27 2.45 23.20 8.58
N GLN A 28 2.85 22.46 7.54
CA GLN A 28 4.20 22.59 6.96
C GLN A 28 4.27 23.58 5.79
N GLU A 29 3.23 23.64 4.97
CA GLU A 29 3.19 24.45 3.73
C GLU A 29 2.12 25.55 3.78
N GLY A 30 1.27 25.54 4.82
CA GLY A 30 0.18 26.48 5.01
C GLY A 30 -1.17 26.00 4.44
N GLU A 31 -2.24 26.70 4.84
CA GLU A 31 -3.62 26.40 4.42
C GLU A 31 -3.85 26.54 2.91
N GLU A 32 -3.01 27.31 2.22
CA GLU A 32 -3.11 27.52 0.77
C GLU A 32 -2.87 26.22 -0.01
N LEU A 33 -1.90 25.40 0.41
CA LEU A 33 -1.62 24.13 -0.26
C LEU A 33 -2.76 23.12 -0.04
N LEU A 34 -3.27 23.03 1.19
CA LEU A 34 -4.41 22.16 1.48
C LEU A 34 -5.63 22.56 0.65
N SER A 35 -5.94 23.85 0.62
CA SER A 35 -7.03 24.41 -0.19
C SER A 35 -6.84 24.10 -1.68
N LEU A 36 -5.60 24.17 -2.18
CA LEU A 36 -5.30 23.83 -3.56
C LEU A 36 -5.53 22.34 -3.87
N VAL A 37 -5.06 21.45 -2.99
CA VAL A 37 -5.27 19.99 -3.13
C VAL A 37 -6.78 19.68 -3.17
N GLU A 38 -7.55 20.28 -2.27
CA GLU A 38 -9.00 20.09 -2.22
C GLU A 38 -9.71 20.65 -3.46
N ALA A 39 -9.30 21.83 -3.93
CA ALA A 39 -9.83 22.44 -5.16
C ALA A 39 -9.56 21.56 -6.38
N VAL A 40 -8.35 21.01 -6.50
CA VAL A 40 -8.01 20.08 -7.58
C VAL A 40 -8.85 18.82 -7.48
N ARG A 41 -8.99 18.22 -6.29
CA ARG A 41 -9.81 17.01 -6.09
C ARG A 41 -11.28 17.24 -6.48
N LEU A 42 -11.83 18.41 -6.14
CA LEU A 42 -13.19 18.79 -6.52
C LEU A 42 -13.31 18.98 -8.04
N SER A 43 -12.36 19.70 -8.65
CA SER A 43 -12.37 19.97 -10.09
C SER A 43 -12.30 18.70 -10.94
N VAL A 44 -11.54 17.68 -10.53
CA VAL A 44 -11.47 16.37 -11.18
C VAL A 44 -12.82 15.66 -11.11
N ARG A 45 -13.52 15.75 -9.96
CA ARG A 45 -14.85 15.17 -9.80
C ARG A 45 -15.90 15.85 -10.69
N GLU A 46 -15.73 17.12 -10.97
CA GLU A 46 -16.61 17.93 -11.82
C GLU A 46 -16.21 17.94 -13.31
N GLY A 47 -15.06 17.35 -13.65
CA GLY A 47 -14.52 17.35 -15.02
C GLY A 47 -13.98 18.71 -15.48
N LYS A 48 -13.58 19.59 -14.56
CA LYS A 48 -13.08 20.96 -14.81
C LYS A 48 -11.61 21.14 -14.41
N GLN A 49 -10.85 20.07 -14.33
CA GLN A 49 -9.47 20.12 -13.83
C GLN A 49 -8.55 21.06 -14.61
N ASP A 50 -8.78 21.20 -15.93
CA ASP A 50 -7.93 22.03 -16.80
C ASP A 50 -7.95 23.52 -16.41
N GLU A 51 -9.07 24.02 -15.85
CA GLU A 51 -9.21 25.42 -15.41
C GLU A 51 -8.37 25.75 -14.17
N VAL A 52 -8.08 24.74 -13.34
CA VAL A 52 -7.29 24.88 -12.11
C VAL A 52 -5.83 24.59 -12.42
N LEU A 53 -5.55 23.49 -13.13
CA LEU A 53 -4.19 23.03 -13.42
C LEU A 53 -3.43 24.02 -14.32
N SER A 54 -4.11 24.69 -15.26
CA SER A 54 -3.48 25.68 -16.17
C SER A 54 -2.97 26.95 -15.48
N LYS A 55 -3.37 27.19 -14.22
CA LYS A 55 -3.02 28.40 -13.46
C LYS A 55 -1.92 28.16 -12.42
N LEU A 56 -1.45 26.92 -12.30
CA LEU A 56 -0.44 26.55 -11.30
C LEU A 56 0.93 27.09 -11.69
N THR A 57 1.64 27.59 -10.69
CA THR A 57 3.09 27.82 -10.80
C THR A 57 3.84 26.48 -10.74
N ASP A 58 5.09 26.46 -11.21
CA ASP A 58 5.94 25.27 -11.11
C ASP A 58 6.10 24.78 -9.66
N SER A 59 6.28 25.72 -8.72
CA SER A 59 6.38 25.39 -7.29
C SER A 59 5.12 24.75 -6.74
N GLN A 60 3.94 25.30 -7.08
CA GLN A 60 2.66 24.73 -6.68
C GLN A 60 2.44 23.36 -7.31
N THR A 61 2.86 23.18 -8.56
CA THR A 61 2.77 21.90 -9.27
C THR A 61 3.60 20.83 -8.58
N VAL A 62 4.84 21.15 -8.18
CA VAL A 62 5.69 20.21 -7.43
C VAL A 62 5.06 19.83 -6.08
N SER A 63 4.60 20.79 -5.29
CA SER A 63 3.95 20.51 -4.00
C SER A 63 2.66 19.70 -4.16
N LEU A 64 1.87 19.99 -5.19
CA LEU A 64 0.64 19.27 -5.52
C LEU A 64 0.92 17.81 -5.89
N VAL A 65 1.91 17.57 -6.77
CA VAL A 65 2.33 16.21 -7.16
C VAL A 65 2.81 15.42 -5.94
N ARG A 66 3.60 16.05 -5.05
CA ARG A 66 4.06 15.42 -3.80
C ARG A 66 2.89 15.10 -2.86
N ALA A 67 1.91 15.98 -2.74
CA ALA A 67 0.73 15.75 -1.90
C ALA A 67 -0.09 14.56 -2.40
N PHE A 68 -0.35 14.48 -3.71
CA PHE A 68 -1.05 13.33 -4.28
C PHE A 68 -0.25 12.04 -4.22
N SER A 69 1.07 12.09 -4.45
CA SER A 69 1.94 10.92 -4.35
C SER A 69 1.90 10.32 -2.93
N ASN A 70 2.06 11.16 -1.90
CA ASN A 70 1.91 10.75 -0.52
C ASN A 70 0.50 10.20 -0.22
N TYR A 71 -0.55 10.85 -0.71
CA TYR A 71 -1.92 10.36 -0.55
C TYR A 71 -2.09 8.96 -1.13
N PHE A 72 -1.61 8.72 -2.36
CA PHE A 72 -1.71 7.41 -3.00
C PHE A 72 -0.89 6.36 -2.26
N ASN A 73 0.30 6.70 -1.79
CA ASN A 73 1.10 5.78 -1.00
C ASN A 73 0.38 5.39 0.32
N LEU A 74 -0.22 6.36 1.02
CA LEU A 74 -1.00 6.11 2.24
C LEU A 74 -2.24 5.23 1.95
N ALA A 75 -2.95 5.50 0.86
CA ALA A 75 -4.10 4.69 0.45
C ALA A 75 -3.68 3.24 0.13
N ASN A 76 -2.57 3.07 -0.58
CA ASN A 76 -2.01 1.75 -0.92
C ASN A 76 -1.61 0.98 0.34
N VAL A 77 -0.96 1.62 1.32
CA VAL A 77 -0.60 0.97 2.59
C VAL A 77 -1.84 0.56 3.38
N ALA A 78 -2.86 1.42 3.46
CA ALA A 78 -4.12 1.08 4.11
C ALA A 78 -4.79 -0.14 3.46
N GLU A 79 -4.83 -0.19 2.12
CA GLU A 79 -5.35 -1.35 1.39
C GLU A 79 -4.55 -2.62 1.66
N GLN A 80 -3.22 -2.55 1.69
CA GLN A 80 -2.37 -3.71 1.97
C GLN A 80 -2.60 -4.28 3.37
N VAL A 81 -2.76 -3.41 4.38
CA VAL A 81 -3.07 -3.82 5.76
C VAL A 81 -4.45 -4.46 5.83
N ASP A 82 -5.47 -3.84 5.24
CA ASP A 82 -6.83 -4.38 5.19
C ASP A 82 -6.87 -5.75 4.49
N ARG A 83 -6.22 -5.87 3.33
CA ARG A 83 -6.11 -7.13 2.60
C ARG A 83 -5.43 -8.22 3.42
N THR A 84 -4.45 -7.87 4.24
CA THR A 84 -3.78 -8.83 5.14
C THR A 84 -4.74 -9.33 6.21
N LYS A 85 -5.58 -8.46 6.79
CA LYS A 85 -6.64 -8.83 7.75
C LYS A 85 -7.66 -9.77 7.11
N VAL A 86 -8.18 -9.42 5.92
CA VAL A 86 -9.13 -10.26 5.17
C VAL A 86 -8.54 -11.65 4.86
N LEU A 87 -7.27 -11.71 4.45
CA LEU A 87 -6.60 -13.00 4.21
C LEU A 87 -6.34 -13.80 5.49
N ALA A 88 -6.17 -13.15 6.64
CA ALA A 88 -6.07 -13.83 7.93
C ALA A 88 -7.42 -14.44 8.33
N GLU A 89 -8.52 -13.69 8.26
CA GLU A 89 -9.87 -14.18 8.56
C GLU A 89 -10.30 -15.33 7.62
N GLN A 90 -9.97 -15.24 6.32
CA GLN A 90 -10.20 -16.34 5.39
C GLN A 90 -9.41 -17.59 5.77
N ARG A 91 -8.19 -17.43 6.28
CA ARG A 91 -7.38 -18.58 6.72
C ARG A 91 -7.98 -19.27 7.93
N GLU A 92 -8.57 -18.53 8.86
CA GLU A 92 -9.24 -19.08 10.04
C GLU A 92 -10.53 -19.84 9.67
N THR A 93 -11.27 -19.36 8.67
CA THR A 93 -12.56 -19.93 8.29
C THR A 93 -12.47 -21.12 7.33
N ILE A 94 -11.61 -21.05 6.32
CA ILE A 94 -11.53 -22.07 5.24
C ILE A 94 -10.12 -22.66 5.05
N GLY A 95 -9.18 -22.37 5.96
CA GLY A 95 -7.81 -22.87 5.91
C GLY A 95 -6.90 -22.11 4.93
N SER A 96 -5.60 -22.40 5.01
CA SER A 96 -4.60 -21.78 4.12
C SER A 96 -4.80 -22.17 2.66
N TRP A 97 -4.32 -21.33 1.72
CA TRP A 97 -4.34 -21.68 0.29
C TRP A 97 -3.63 -23.01 0.01
N ILE A 98 -2.54 -23.28 0.72
CA ILE A 98 -1.79 -24.54 0.63
C ILE A 98 -2.66 -25.71 1.13
N SER A 99 -3.27 -25.59 2.31
CA SER A 99 -4.16 -26.62 2.86
C SER A 99 -5.30 -26.94 1.89
N ARG A 100 -5.97 -25.90 1.35
CA ARG A 100 -7.06 -26.06 0.40
C ARG A 100 -6.61 -26.73 -0.90
N THR A 101 -5.41 -26.42 -1.38
CA THR A 101 -4.84 -27.07 -2.56
C THR A 101 -4.56 -28.55 -2.29
N ILE A 102 -4.01 -28.88 -1.13
CA ILE A 102 -3.80 -30.28 -0.70
C ILE A 102 -5.15 -31.02 -0.62
N ASP A 103 -6.16 -30.43 0.02
CA ASP A 103 -7.50 -31.03 0.13
C ASP A 103 -8.14 -31.30 -1.24
N ARG A 104 -7.93 -30.40 -2.21
CA ARG A 104 -8.39 -30.58 -3.59
C ARG A 104 -7.66 -31.72 -4.30
N ILE A 105 -6.34 -31.80 -4.15
CA ILE A 105 -5.53 -32.88 -4.74
C ILE A 105 -5.99 -34.23 -4.19
N LEU A 106 -6.18 -34.34 -2.87
CA LEU A 106 -6.66 -35.57 -2.23
C LEU A 106 -8.07 -35.97 -2.71
N LYS A 107 -8.99 -35.01 -2.87
CA LYS A 107 -10.32 -35.28 -3.41
C LYS A 107 -10.30 -35.80 -4.85
N VAL A 108 -9.44 -35.24 -5.70
CA VAL A 108 -9.29 -35.72 -7.09
C VAL A 108 -8.69 -37.12 -7.09
N GLN A 109 -7.67 -37.36 -6.26
CA GLN A 109 -7.04 -38.67 -6.11
C GLN A 109 -8.04 -39.76 -5.69
N GLU A 110 -8.94 -39.45 -4.77
CA GLU A 110 -10.00 -40.36 -4.34
C GLU A 110 -11.04 -40.63 -5.45
N ALA A 111 -11.40 -39.60 -6.22
CA ALA A 111 -12.44 -39.69 -7.25
C ALA A 111 -11.98 -40.38 -8.54
N THR A 112 -10.79 -40.08 -9.05
CA THR A 112 -10.33 -40.60 -10.34
C THR A 112 -9.36 -41.76 -10.21
N LYS A 113 -8.57 -41.79 -9.11
CA LYS A 113 -7.47 -42.75 -8.90
C LYS A 113 -6.42 -42.75 -10.02
N ASP A 114 -6.29 -41.63 -10.74
CA ASP A 114 -5.35 -41.50 -11.87
C ASP A 114 -3.88 -41.48 -11.42
N PHE A 115 -3.62 -41.22 -10.14
CA PHE A 115 -2.29 -41.20 -9.56
C PHE A 115 -2.29 -41.74 -8.13
N ASP A 116 -1.15 -42.27 -7.70
CA ASP A 116 -0.95 -42.81 -6.36
C ASP A 116 -0.17 -41.85 -5.42
N LYS A 117 -0.02 -42.27 -4.16
CA LYS A 117 0.69 -41.47 -3.16
C LYS A 117 2.19 -41.34 -3.45
N LYS A 118 2.78 -42.31 -4.14
CA LYS A 118 4.21 -42.32 -4.46
C LYS A 118 4.49 -41.31 -5.56
N GLU A 119 3.66 -41.26 -6.59
CA GLU A 119 3.74 -40.25 -7.66
C GLU A 119 3.57 -38.83 -7.10
N LEU A 120 2.62 -38.64 -6.18
CA LEU A 120 2.44 -37.35 -5.51
C LEU A 120 3.68 -36.92 -4.69
N GLN A 121 4.29 -37.87 -3.97
CA GLN A 121 5.52 -37.60 -3.22
C GLN A 121 6.67 -37.23 -4.16
N GLU A 122 6.84 -37.95 -5.27
CA GLU A 122 7.87 -37.65 -6.27
C GLU A 122 7.68 -36.25 -6.87
N TRP A 123 6.44 -35.79 -7.10
CA TRP A 123 6.20 -34.42 -7.57
C TRP A 123 6.56 -33.37 -6.53
N LEU A 124 6.22 -33.60 -5.25
CA LEU A 124 6.54 -32.67 -4.17
C LEU A 124 8.05 -32.58 -3.93
N ASP A 125 8.77 -33.71 -4.00
CA ASP A 125 10.23 -33.76 -3.85
C ASP A 125 10.95 -32.97 -4.95
N ASN A 126 10.35 -32.91 -6.15
CA ASN A 126 10.88 -32.17 -7.30
C ASN A 126 10.31 -30.75 -7.43
N PHE A 127 9.34 -30.36 -6.61
CA PHE A 127 8.71 -29.04 -6.70
C PHE A 127 9.64 -27.95 -6.17
N SER A 128 9.95 -26.96 -7.01
CA SER A 128 10.80 -25.83 -6.63
C SER A 128 10.21 -24.53 -7.14
N VAL A 129 10.10 -23.55 -6.23
CA VAL A 129 9.73 -22.16 -6.55
C VAL A 129 10.95 -21.29 -6.26
N ARG A 130 11.38 -20.50 -7.25
CA ARG A 130 12.53 -19.60 -7.14
C ARG A 130 12.09 -18.19 -7.53
N PRO A 131 11.69 -17.34 -6.57
CA PRO A 131 11.43 -15.94 -6.84
C PRO A 131 12.71 -15.26 -7.33
N VAL A 132 12.62 -14.53 -8.44
CA VAL A 132 13.71 -13.70 -8.96
C VAL A 132 13.26 -12.25 -8.85
N PHE A 133 13.90 -11.51 -7.95
CA PHE A 133 13.66 -10.08 -7.82
C PHE A 133 14.35 -9.35 -8.96
N THR A 134 13.58 -8.53 -9.67
CA THR A 134 14.07 -7.69 -10.77
C THR A 134 14.04 -6.24 -10.33
N ALA A 135 14.98 -5.45 -10.83
CA ALA A 135 14.90 -4.00 -10.69
C ALA A 135 13.57 -3.48 -11.26
N HIS A 136 12.90 -2.60 -10.52
CA HIS A 136 11.67 -1.97 -11.01
C HIS A 136 12.06 -0.71 -11.81
N PRO A 137 11.68 -0.61 -13.11
CA PRO A 137 12.18 0.43 -14.01
C PRO A 137 11.81 1.87 -13.63
N THR A 138 10.85 2.05 -12.72
CA THR A 138 10.34 3.36 -12.30
C THR A 138 10.26 3.55 -10.78
N GLU A 139 10.60 2.55 -9.98
CA GLU A 139 10.20 2.53 -8.56
C GLU A 139 11.38 2.18 -7.65
N ALA A 140 12.43 3.00 -7.71
CA ALA A 140 13.41 3.07 -6.64
C ALA A 140 12.87 3.98 -5.52
N ALA A 141 11.72 3.61 -4.93
CA ALA A 141 11.23 4.27 -3.72
C ALA A 141 12.37 4.26 -2.69
N ARG A 142 12.76 5.44 -2.18
CA ARG A 142 13.89 5.52 -1.24
C ARG A 142 13.59 4.62 -0.03
N ARG A 143 14.59 3.87 0.45
CA ARG A 143 14.47 3.02 1.65
C ARG A 143 13.86 3.74 2.86
N SER A 144 14.12 5.04 3.01
CA SER A 144 13.52 5.89 4.04
C SER A 144 12.00 5.99 3.93
N VAL A 145 11.46 6.13 2.71
CA VAL A 145 10.01 6.15 2.43
C VAL A 145 9.43 4.78 2.77
N LEU A 146 10.03 3.70 2.27
CA LEU A 146 9.58 2.33 2.56
C LEU A 146 9.54 2.05 4.07
N SER A 147 10.57 2.46 4.80
CA SER A 147 10.60 2.31 6.27
C SER A 147 9.46 3.07 6.96
N LYS A 148 9.09 4.26 6.49
CA LYS A 148 7.96 5.03 7.06
C LYS A 148 6.63 4.37 6.72
N MET A 149 6.48 3.87 5.49
CA MET A 149 5.30 3.10 5.08
C MET A 149 5.14 1.84 5.93
N THR A 150 6.23 1.12 6.23
CA THR A 150 6.20 -0.03 7.14
C THR A 150 5.77 0.37 8.55
N THR A 151 6.27 1.48 9.09
CA THR A 151 5.84 1.99 10.40
C THR A 151 4.36 2.33 10.41
N ILE A 152 3.85 2.99 9.37
CA ILE A 152 2.41 3.31 9.23
C ILE A 152 1.59 2.02 9.17
N ALA A 153 2.02 1.03 8.38
CA ALA A 153 1.35 -0.27 8.29
C ALA A 153 1.25 -0.95 9.67
N GLN A 154 2.35 -1.01 10.42
CA GLN A 154 2.39 -1.57 11.77
C GLN A 154 1.50 -0.82 12.77
N LEU A 155 1.39 0.50 12.63
CA LEU A 155 0.49 1.31 13.46
C LEU A 155 -0.99 1.02 13.12
N LEU A 156 -1.34 0.84 11.85
CA LEU A 156 -2.72 0.52 11.41
C LEU A 156 -3.21 -0.85 11.91
N GLU A 157 -2.30 -1.79 12.18
CA GLU A 157 -2.62 -3.08 12.79
C GLU A 157 -2.94 -2.98 14.29
N GLN A 158 -2.46 -1.93 14.97
CA GLN A 158 -2.71 -1.72 16.39
C GLN A 158 -4.13 -1.20 16.66
N PRO A 159 -4.72 -1.52 17.84
CA PRO A 159 -6.00 -0.96 18.25
C PRO A 159 -5.95 0.58 18.32
N ASP A 160 -7.10 1.21 18.07
CA ASP A 160 -7.18 2.66 18.08
C ASP A 160 -6.95 3.24 19.48
N SER A 161 -6.05 4.22 19.55
CA SER A 161 -5.66 4.93 20.78
C SER A 161 -5.17 6.34 20.44
N PRO A 162 -5.18 7.28 21.40
CA PRO A 162 -4.60 8.61 21.20
C PRO A 162 -3.12 8.53 20.78
N THR A 163 -2.34 7.70 21.45
CA THR A 163 -0.91 7.49 21.16
C THR A 163 -0.66 6.95 19.76
N LYS A 164 -1.50 6.03 19.26
CA LYS A 164 -1.41 5.56 17.87
C LYS A 164 -1.64 6.72 16.89
N SER A 165 -2.67 7.53 17.13
CA SER A 165 -3.01 8.66 16.26
C SER A 165 -1.90 9.73 16.23
N GLU A 166 -1.29 10.04 17.37
CA GLU A 166 -0.12 10.93 17.46
C GLU A 166 1.07 10.37 16.67
N ARG A 167 1.41 9.09 16.86
CA ARG A 167 2.52 8.45 16.11
C ARG A 167 2.27 8.37 14.61
N LEU A 168 1.01 8.16 14.19
CA LEU A 168 0.64 8.22 12.77
C LEU A 168 0.86 9.64 12.23
N ALA A 169 0.41 10.67 12.95
CA ALA A 169 0.62 12.06 12.56
C ALA A 169 2.12 12.39 12.42
N GLU A 170 2.92 12.04 13.42
CA GLU A 170 4.38 12.23 13.39
C GLU A 170 5.04 11.49 12.21
N THR A 171 4.62 10.25 11.95
CA THR A 171 5.20 9.47 10.84
C THR A 171 4.84 10.06 9.48
N ILE A 172 3.62 10.59 9.33
CA ILE A 172 3.17 11.29 8.12
C ILE A 172 3.89 12.63 7.95
N ASP A 173 4.12 13.38 9.03
CA ASP A 173 4.95 14.60 9.02
C ASP A 173 6.36 14.30 8.52
N LEU A 174 6.98 13.23 9.04
CA LEU A 174 8.30 12.78 8.61
C LEU A 174 8.30 12.26 7.16
N LEU A 175 7.20 11.66 6.72
CA LEU A 175 7.04 11.21 5.34
C LEU A 175 7.03 12.42 4.40
N TRP A 176 6.25 13.47 4.72
CA TRP A 176 6.23 14.71 3.95
C TRP A 176 7.60 15.40 3.89
N GLN A 177 8.35 15.40 4.98
CA GLN A 177 9.71 15.96 5.00
C GLN A 177 10.73 15.10 4.25
N THR A 178 10.38 13.87 3.90
CA THR A 178 11.22 13.01 3.10
C THR A 178 10.94 13.27 1.63
N ASP A 179 11.97 13.72 0.92
CA ASP A 179 11.89 13.81 -0.53
C ASP A 179 11.82 12.40 -1.14
N GLU A 180 10.65 12.07 -1.71
CA GLU A 180 10.37 10.76 -2.32
C GLU A 180 11.03 10.62 -3.70
N LEU A 181 11.26 11.74 -4.39
CA LEU A 181 11.78 11.76 -5.75
C LEU A 181 13.31 11.67 -5.71
N ARG A 182 13.88 10.64 -6.33
CA ARG A 182 15.31 10.67 -6.68
C ARG A 182 15.47 11.64 -7.85
N LEU A 183 16.25 12.71 -7.64
CA LEU A 183 16.58 13.70 -8.69
C LEU A 183 17.46 13.13 -9.82
N GLY A 184 17.99 11.90 -9.66
CA GLY A 184 18.82 11.21 -10.65
C GLY A 184 18.43 9.75 -10.81
N ARG A 185 18.77 9.17 -11.97
CA ARG A 185 18.59 7.73 -12.25
C ARG A 185 19.34 6.92 -11.17
N PRO A 186 18.70 5.93 -10.52
CA PRO A 186 19.37 5.09 -9.53
C PRO A 186 20.54 4.35 -10.17
N GLU A 187 21.65 4.25 -9.43
CA GLU A 187 22.77 3.39 -9.82
C GLU A 187 22.39 1.91 -9.56
N PRO A 188 22.92 0.94 -10.32
CA PRO A 188 22.62 -0.48 -10.11
C PRO A 188 22.84 -0.99 -8.67
N LEU A 189 23.80 -0.38 -7.96
CA LEU A 189 24.08 -0.67 -6.55
C LEU A 189 22.94 -0.25 -5.62
N ASP A 190 22.28 0.88 -5.90
CA ASP A 190 21.14 1.34 -5.11
C ASP A 190 19.92 0.42 -5.29
N GLU A 191 19.72 -0.10 -6.51
CA GLU A 191 18.67 -1.06 -6.81
C GLU A 191 18.92 -2.39 -6.09
N ALA A 192 20.16 -2.85 -6.05
CA ALA A 192 20.55 -4.05 -5.31
C ALA A 192 20.31 -3.91 -3.80
N VAL A 193 20.63 -2.76 -3.20
CA VAL A 193 20.44 -2.51 -1.76
C VAL A 193 18.97 -2.32 -1.39
N ASN A 194 18.14 -1.77 -2.28
CA ASN A 194 16.69 -1.66 -2.07
C ASN A 194 15.94 -3.00 -2.28
N SER A 195 16.54 -3.95 -3.01
CA SER A 195 15.93 -5.26 -3.30
C SER A 195 16.19 -6.32 -2.20
N ILE A 196 16.93 -5.96 -1.14
CA ILE A 196 17.29 -6.82 0.00
C ILE A 196 16.59 -6.30 1.27
#